data_AF-A0A6L6PL29-F1
#
_entry.id   AF-A0A6L6PL29-F1
#
_cell.length_a   1.000
_cell.length_b   1.000
_cell.length_c   1.000
_cell.angle_alpha   90.00
_cell.angle_beta   90.00
_cell.angle_gamma   90.00
#
_symmetry.space_group_name_H-M   'P 1'
#
loop_
_entity.id
_entity.type
_entity.pdbx_description
1 polymer ?
#
loop_
_entity_poly.entity_id
_entity_poly.type
_entity_poly.pdbx_seq_one_letter_code
_entity_poly.pdbx_strand_id
1 'polypeptide(L)'
;MTDGHMWLDGSFVENIEAKAKRPPNDIDLVTFAVIPAGSLAEKDELRKRVPEVFDPDEAKRRFRCDAHFVDLAEPLSMILKNTCYWYGLFSHQRDSNRWKGMLQVPLLSDDSVAGVILRQAEQSLGG
;
A
#
# COMPACT_ATOMS: atom_id res chain seq x y z
N MET A 1 7.18 -9.65 10.05
CA MET A 1 6.27 -10.12 8.98
C MET A 1 7.10 -10.14 7.72
N THR A 2 7.26 -11.30 7.08
CA THR A 2 8.09 -11.46 5.87
C THR A 2 7.32 -12.05 4.70
N ASP A 3 6.11 -12.55 4.95
CA ASP A 3 5.20 -13.11 3.96
C ASP A 3 3.92 -12.27 3.92
N GLY A 4 3.53 -11.87 2.71
CA GLY A 4 2.45 -10.91 2.48
C GLY A 4 2.65 -10.08 1.21
N HIS A 5 1.61 -9.31 0.86
CA HIS A 5 1.57 -8.47 -0.31
C HIS A 5 1.00 -7.09 0.02
N MET A 6 1.41 -6.08 -0.74
CA MET A 6 0.84 -4.73 -0.67
C MET A 6 0.20 -4.38 -2.00
N TRP A 7 -0.98 -3.77 -1.95
CA TRP A 7 -1.57 -3.06 -3.08
C TRP A 7 -1.30 -1.58 -2.93
N LEU A 8 -0.78 -0.96 -3.99
CA LEU A 8 -0.50 0.47 -4.09
C LEU A 8 -1.46 1.08 -5.12
N ASP A 9 -2.05 2.21 -4.78
CA ASP A 9 -3.01 2.91 -5.62
C ASP A 9 -2.90 4.45 -5.49
N GLY A 10 -4.02 5.17 -5.59
CA GLY A 10 -4.05 6.62 -5.58
C GLY A 10 -3.59 7.28 -6.86
N SER A 11 -3.38 8.59 -6.77
CA SER A 11 -2.86 9.37 -7.90
C SER A 11 -1.46 8.96 -8.35
N PHE A 12 -0.73 8.20 -7.51
CA PHE A 12 0.59 7.66 -7.79
C PHE A 12 0.60 6.75 -9.02
N VAL A 13 -0.38 5.83 -9.14
CA VAL A 13 -0.46 4.88 -10.27
C VAL A 13 -1.13 5.48 -11.52
N GLU A 14 -1.54 6.74 -11.47
CA GLU A 14 -2.36 7.35 -12.51
C GLU A 14 -1.59 8.26 -13.47
N ASN A 15 -0.27 8.39 -13.34
CA ASN A 15 0.54 9.35 -14.09
C ASN A 15 -0.02 10.78 -13.95
N ILE A 16 -0.31 11.17 -12.70
CA ILE A 16 -0.97 12.44 -12.39
C ILE A 16 -0.12 13.66 -12.75
N GLU A 17 1.21 13.51 -12.76
CA GLU A 17 2.14 14.57 -13.15
C GLU A 17 1.95 14.98 -14.61
N ALA A 18 1.83 14.00 -15.51
CA ALA A 18 1.54 14.28 -16.92
C ALA A 18 0.10 14.76 -17.13
N LYS A 19 -0.88 14.16 -16.45
CA LYS A 19 -2.32 14.42 -16.66
C LYS A 19 -2.82 15.73 -16.05
N ALA A 20 -2.33 16.07 -14.86
CA ALA A 20 -2.84 17.16 -14.05
C ALA A 20 -1.75 18.16 -13.61
N LYS A 21 -0.51 18.01 -14.09
CA LYS A 21 0.61 18.93 -13.82
C LYS A 21 0.85 19.21 -12.34
N ARG A 22 0.65 18.19 -11.50
CA ARG A 22 0.91 18.21 -10.07
C ARG A 22 1.54 16.89 -9.63
N PRO A 23 2.36 16.87 -8.57
CA PRO A 23 2.85 15.62 -8.01
C PRO A 23 1.69 14.80 -7.39
N PRO A 24 1.89 13.48 -7.19
CA PRO A 24 1.06 12.69 -6.29
C PRO A 24 1.05 13.33 -4.90
N ASN A 25 -0.09 13.31 -4.21
CA ASN A 25 -0.18 13.90 -2.87
C ASN A 25 0.33 12.91 -1.83
N ASP A 26 -0.29 11.75 -1.79
CA ASP A 26 -0.03 10.65 -0.88
C ASP A 26 -0.16 9.34 -1.65
N ILE A 27 0.42 8.26 -1.11
CA ILE A 27 0.30 6.91 -1.66
C ILE A 27 -0.76 6.15 -0.87
N ASP A 28 -1.83 5.73 -1.55
CA ASP A 28 -2.81 4.82 -0.97
C ASP A 28 -2.24 3.40 -0.99
N LEU A 29 -2.28 2.69 0.15
CA LEU A 29 -1.82 1.31 0.21
C LEU A 29 -2.59 0.41 1.17
N VAL A 30 -2.71 -0.86 0.80
CA VAL A 30 -3.30 -1.92 1.63
C VAL A 30 -2.30 -3.05 1.78
N THR A 31 -1.91 -3.35 3.00
CA THR A 31 -1.04 -4.49 3.32
C THR A 31 -1.86 -5.70 3.71
N PHE A 32 -1.64 -6.82 3.03
CA PHE A 32 -2.20 -8.13 3.33
C PHE A 32 -1.09 -9.00 3.91
N ALA A 33 -1.11 -9.22 5.22
CA ALA A 33 -0.13 -10.05 5.91
C ALA A 33 -0.71 -10.63 7.19
N VAL A 34 -0.09 -11.69 7.71
CA VAL A 34 -0.44 -12.25 9.01
C VAL A 34 0.22 -11.41 10.11
N ILE A 35 -0.58 -10.90 11.05
CA ILE A 35 -0.04 -10.41 12.31
C ILE A 35 0.45 -11.64 13.10
N PRO A 36 1.74 -11.71 13.49
CA PRO A 36 2.29 -12.89 14.16
C PRO A 36 1.40 -13.39 15.30
N ALA A 37 1.25 -14.71 15.39
CA ALA A 37 0.36 -15.36 16.34
C ALA A 37 0.67 -14.93 17.78
N GLY A 38 -0.41 -14.73 18.54
CA GLY A 38 -0.38 -14.27 19.93
C GLY A 38 -1.81 -14.02 20.41
N SER A 39 -1.96 -13.88 21.72
CA SER A 39 -3.16 -13.37 22.37
C SER A 39 -3.57 -12.00 21.81
N LEU A 40 -4.84 -11.62 22.00
CA LEU A 40 -5.32 -10.28 21.62
C LEU A 40 -4.45 -9.18 22.24
N ALA A 41 -4.00 -9.37 23.48
CA ALA A 41 -3.10 -8.46 24.17
C ALA A 41 -1.74 -8.31 23.46
N GLU A 42 -1.14 -9.40 22.97
CA GLU A 42 0.12 -9.34 22.23
C GLU A 42 -0.03 -8.64 20.88
N LYS A 43 -1.15 -8.85 20.18
CA LYS A 43 -1.47 -8.12 18.95
C LYS A 43 -1.62 -6.62 19.22
N ASP A 44 -2.31 -6.25 20.30
CA ASP A 44 -2.49 -4.85 20.68
C ASP A 44 -1.18 -4.17 21.09
N GLU A 45 -0.31 -4.87 21.83
CA GLU A 45 1.02 -4.36 22.16
C GLU A 45 1.90 -4.18 20.90
N LEU A 46 1.83 -5.10 19.93
CA LEU A 46 2.53 -4.93 18.66
C LEU A 46 2.02 -3.70 17.92
N ARG A 47 0.70 -3.49 17.85
CA ARG A 47 0.10 -2.30 17.22
C ARG A 47 0.59 -1.01 17.86
N LYS A 48 0.70 -0.96 19.19
CA LYS A 48 1.24 0.20 19.92
C LYS A 48 2.74 0.41 19.70
N ARG A 49 3.50 -0.65 19.45
CA ARG A 49 4.96 -0.58 19.24
C ARG A 49 5.34 -0.05 17.86
N VAL A 50 4.52 -0.32 16.85
CA VAL A 50 4.71 0.11 15.46
C VAL A 50 3.42 0.73 14.90
N PRO A 51 2.94 1.83 15.51
CA PRO A 51 1.66 2.44 15.13
C PRO A 51 1.65 2.86 13.66
N GLU A 52 2.79 3.22 13.07
CA GLU A 52 2.91 3.60 11.66
C GLU A 52 2.52 2.50 10.65
N VAL A 53 2.38 1.25 11.09
CA VAL A 53 1.93 0.12 10.26
C VAL A 53 0.43 -0.11 10.36
N PHE A 54 -0.19 0.25 11.49
CA PHE A 54 -1.56 -0.14 11.82
C PHE A 54 -2.51 1.04 12.02
N ASP A 55 -1.99 2.24 12.18
CA ASP A 55 -2.72 3.49 12.32
C ASP A 55 -2.53 4.34 11.04
N PRO A 56 -3.60 4.53 10.24
CA PRO A 56 -3.54 5.33 9.02
C PRO A 56 -3.07 6.77 9.27
N ASP A 57 -3.46 7.39 10.40
CA ASP A 57 -3.09 8.78 10.69
C ASP A 57 -1.58 8.88 10.96
N GLU A 58 -1.01 7.88 11.63
CA GLU A 58 0.41 7.85 11.91
C GLU A 58 1.25 7.51 10.66
N ALA A 59 0.77 6.59 9.83
CA ALA A 59 1.37 6.31 8.53
C ALA A 59 1.34 7.56 7.62
N LYS A 60 0.23 8.28 7.61
CA LYS A 60 0.08 9.55 6.87
C LYS A 60 1.07 10.58 7.35
N ARG A 61 1.18 10.75 8.67
CA ARG A 61 2.08 11.73 9.29
C ARG A 61 3.56 11.42 9.04
N ARG A 62 3.98 10.15 9.12
CA ARG A 62 5.39 9.76 8.95
C ARG A 62 5.81 9.57 7.50
N PHE A 63 4.94 9.05 6.65
CA PHE A 63 5.31 8.59 5.31
C PHE A 63 4.50 9.18 4.16
N ARG A 64 3.48 10.02 4.45
CA ARG A 64 2.51 10.48 3.44
C ARG A 64 1.81 9.32 2.73
N CYS A 65 1.45 8.30 3.50
CA CYS A 65 0.72 7.15 3.01
C CYS A 65 -0.65 7.07 3.67
N ASP A 66 -1.69 6.83 2.87
CA ASP A 66 -2.98 6.36 3.38
C ASP A 66 -2.90 4.84 3.50
N ALA A 67 -2.38 4.38 4.64
CA ALA A 67 -2.03 2.98 4.86
C ALA A 67 -3.12 2.21 5.60
N HIS A 68 -3.51 1.08 5.04
CA HIS A 68 -4.46 0.15 5.62
C HIS A 68 -3.86 -1.25 5.75
N PHE A 69 -4.38 -2.03 6.70
CA PHE A 69 -3.89 -3.37 6.99
C PHE A 69 -5.04 -4.37 7.04
N VAL A 70 -4.86 -5.51 6.37
CA VAL A 70 -5.77 -6.66 6.39
C VAL A 70 -5.00 -7.84 7.00
N ASP A 71 -5.36 -8.21 8.23
CA ASP A 71 -4.77 -9.37 8.90
C ASP A 71 -5.31 -10.66 8.28
N LEU A 72 -4.40 -11.43 7.66
CA LEU A 72 -4.73 -12.70 7.01
C LEU A 72 -4.98 -13.84 8.00
N ALA A 73 -4.83 -13.60 9.31
CA ALA A 73 -5.26 -14.53 10.36
C ALA A 73 -6.73 -14.33 10.79
N GLU A 74 -7.42 -13.32 10.27
CA GLU A 74 -8.85 -13.09 10.57
C GLU A 74 -9.75 -14.15 9.91
N PRO A 75 -11.03 -14.28 10.34
CA PRO A 75 -11.98 -15.18 9.69
C PRO A 75 -12.08 -14.94 8.17
N LEU A 76 -12.19 -16.02 7.39
CA LEU A 76 -12.23 -15.95 5.93
C LEU A 76 -13.29 -14.97 5.39
N SER A 77 -14.45 -14.87 6.05
CA SER A 77 -15.50 -13.92 5.67
C SER A 77 -15.05 -12.46 5.77
N MET A 78 -14.24 -12.11 6.78
CA MET A 78 -13.66 -10.77 6.92
C MET A 78 -12.58 -10.52 5.88
N ILE A 79 -11.72 -11.51 5.61
CA ILE A 79 -10.71 -11.43 4.56
C ILE A 79 -11.39 -11.16 3.21
N LEU A 80 -12.37 -11.98 2.82
CA LEU A 80 -13.11 -11.81 1.56
C LEU A 80 -13.80 -10.44 1.48
N LYS A 81 -14.45 -9.99 2.55
CA LYS A 81 -15.10 -8.68 2.59
C LYS A 81 -14.09 -7.56 2.36
N ASN A 82 -12.96 -7.58 3.05
CA ASN A 82 -11.92 -6.57 2.91
C ASN A 82 -11.29 -6.59 1.52
N THR A 83 -10.96 -7.78 0.99
CA THR A 83 -10.40 -7.93 -0.36
C THR A 83 -11.36 -7.38 -1.42
N CYS A 84 -12.65 -7.71 -1.36
CA CYS A 84 -13.66 -7.19 -2.28
C CYS A 84 -13.81 -5.66 -2.18
N TYR A 85 -13.82 -5.13 -0.95
CA TYR A 85 -13.92 -3.70 -0.71
C TYR A 85 -12.74 -2.94 -1.33
N TRP A 86 -11.51 -3.34 -0.99
CA TRP A 86 -10.30 -2.69 -1.50
C TRP A 86 -10.14 -2.86 -3.00
N TYR A 87 -10.45 -4.04 -3.53
CA TYR A 87 -10.41 -4.27 -4.98
C TYR A 87 -11.34 -3.32 -5.72
N GLY A 88 -12.59 -3.19 -5.28
CA GLY A 88 -13.56 -2.29 -5.91
C GLY A 88 -13.16 -0.81 -5.82
N LEU A 89 -12.55 -0.41 -4.70
CA LEU A 89 -12.09 0.95 -4.49
C LEU A 89 -10.85 1.29 -5.33
N PHE A 90 -9.84 0.42 -5.32
CA PHE A 90 -8.56 0.66 -5.99
C PHE A 90 -8.62 0.44 -7.50
N SER A 91 -9.64 -0.27 -8.00
CA SER A 91 -9.80 -0.48 -9.44
C SER A 91 -10.44 0.70 -10.19
N HIS A 92 -10.77 1.81 -9.51
CA HIS A 92 -11.47 2.96 -10.10
C HIS A 92 -10.84 4.31 -9.73
N GLN A 93 -10.82 5.23 -10.70
CA GLN A 93 -10.48 6.63 -10.46
C GLN A 93 -11.57 7.30 -9.61
N ARG A 94 -11.17 8.03 -8.57
CA ARG A 94 -12.08 8.69 -7.61
C ARG A 94 -13.08 9.64 -8.28
N ASP A 95 -12.61 10.49 -9.20
CA ASP A 95 -13.42 11.57 -9.75
C ASP A 95 -14.25 11.14 -10.97
N SER A 96 -13.71 10.24 -11.79
CA SER A 96 -14.31 9.87 -13.07
C SER A 96 -15.00 8.50 -13.06
N ASN A 97 -14.81 7.71 -11.99
CA ASN A 97 -15.22 6.30 -11.89
C ASN A 97 -14.72 5.42 -13.06
N ARG A 98 -13.68 5.85 -13.77
CA ARG A 98 -13.07 5.04 -14.83
C ARG A 98 -12.22 3.94 -14.21
N TRP A 99 -12.20 2.78 -14.86
CA TRP A 99 -11.30 1.70 -14.48
C TRP A 99 -9.84 2.15 -14.55
N LYS A 100 -9.10 1.80 -13.50
CA LYS A 100 -7.64 1.90 -13.44
C LYS A 100 -7.06 0.60 -12.87
N GLY A 101 -5.77 0.41 -13.07
CA GLY A 101 -5.03 -0.64 -12.40
C GLY A 101 -4.54 -0.20 -11.02
N MET A 102 -4.11 -1.18 -10.23
CA MET A 102 -3.35 -1.00 -8.99
C MET A 102 -2.05 -1.81 -9.11
N LEU A 103 -1.04 -1.45 -8.33
CA LEU A 103 0.23 -2.17 -8.31
C LEU A 103 0.29 -3.12 -7.11
N GLN A 104 0.55 -4.41 -7.35
CA GLN A 104 0.81 -5.37 -6.29
C GLN A 104 2.31 -5.62 -6.14
N VAL A 105 2.83 -5.52 -4.92
CA VAL A 105 4.23 -5.83 -4.59
C VAL A 105 4.30 -6.80 -3.41
N PRO A 106 5.32 -7.68 -3.33
CA PRO A 106 5.55 -8.49 -2.13
C PRO A 106 6.00 -7.59 -0.96
N LEU A 107 5.67 -7.99 0.27
CA LEU A 107 6.06 -7.25 1.48
C LEU A 107 7.57 -7.29 1.72
N LEU A 108 8.22 -8.40 1.34
CA LEU A 108 9.67 -8.55 1.36
C LEU A 108 10.18 -8.66 -0.08
N SER A 109 11.06 -7.74 -0.46
CA SER A 109 11.70 -7.66 -1.78
C SER A 109 13.17 -7.27 -1.59
N ASP A 110 14.07 -7.75 -2.45
CA ASP A 110 15.49 -7.40 -2.38
C ASP A 110 15.85 -6.09 -3.09
N ASP A 111 14.88 -5.46 -3.77
CA ASP A 111 14.91 -4.19 -4.51
C ASP A 111 16.14 -3.95 -5.41
N SER A 112 16.97 -4.98 -5.61
CA SER A 112 18.26 -4.87 -6.28
C SER A 112 18.08 -4.48 -7.75
N VAL A 113 17.13 -5.17 -8.40
CA VAL A 113 16.72 -4.92 -9.78
C VAL A 113 16.01 -3.57 -9.92
N ALA A 114 15.11 -3.24 -8.98
CA ALA A 114 14.38 -1.98 -8.99
C ALA A 114 15.35 -0.78 -8.93
N GLY A 115 16.38 -0.85 -8.08
CA GLY A 115 17.41 0.17 -8.01
C GLY A 115 18.24 0.31 -9.28
N VAL A 116 18.49 -0.78 -10.02
CA VAL A 116 19.16 -0.70 -11.34
C VAL A 116 18.28 0.03 -12.35
N ILE A 117 16.99 -0.31 -12.42
CA ILE A 117 16.05 0.32 -13.34
C ILE A 117 15.88 1.81 -13.03
N LEU A 118 15.77 2.18 -11.75
CA LEU A 118 15.66 3.58 -11.34
C LEU A 118 16.86 4.41 -11.82
N ARG A 119 18.09 3.93 -11.59
CA ARG A 119 19.30 4.62 -12.04
C ARG A 119 19.36 4.80 -13.56
N GLN A 120 18.90 3.80 -14.32
CA GLN A 120 18.81 3.89 -15.78
C GLN A 120 17.78 4.95 -16.23
N ALA A 121 16.64 5.01 -15.55
CA ALA A 121 15.60 6.01 -15.82
C ALA A 121 16.10 7.43 -15.52
N GLU A 122 16.76 7.65 -14.37
CA GLU A 122 17.35 8.94 -13.99
C GLU A 122 18.38 9.42 -15.02
N GLN A 123 19.25 8.52 -15.50
CA GLN A 123 20.22 8.83 -16.56
C GLN A 123 19.55 9.22 -17.88
N SER A 124 18.41 8.60 -18.22
CA SER A 124 17.67 8.92 -19.44
C SER A 124 16.90 10.25 -19.37
N LEU A 125 16.58 10.71 -18.15
CA LEU A 125 15.85 11.96 -17.90
C LEU A 125 16.76 13.19 -17.73
N GLY A 126 18.08 13.00 -17.72
CA GLY A 126 19.04 14.08 -17.92
C GLY A 126 19.51 14.86 -16.68
N GLY A 127 19.36 14.31 -15.47
CA GLY A 127 19.93 14.89 -14.23
C GLY A 127 19.16 16.08 -13.66
#